data_AF-A0A352XHH2-F1
#
_entry.id   AF-A0A352XHH2-F1
#
_cell.length_a   1.000
_cell.length_b   1.000
_cell.length_c   1.000
_cell.angle_alpha   90.00
_cell.angle_beta   90.00
_cell.angle_gamma   90.00
#
_symmetry.space_group_name_H-M   'P 1'
#
loop_
_entity.id
_entity.type
_entity.pdbx_description
1 polymer ?
#
loop_
_entity_poly.entity_id
_entity_poly.type
_entity_poly.pdbx_seq_one_letter_code
_entity_poly.pdbx_strand_id
1 'polypeptide(L)'
;MKSLILLFIPVIAIGSCLIWAWYQPIFSWLHHPSQYPWEFWLAIVAAGIALTGGIADWRYHRQGKRKITPLERRYEAMALAGGVPLFLIMSGATLSPKPNQFIIPAIVTVLYMTVLICYDEFIFHRGCKPIETLMHRMLVFGNGLAWLAWAHWCFVRGGAYV
;
A
#
# COMPACT_ATOMS: atom_id res chain seq x y z
N MET A 1 6.16 8.10 15.93
CA MET A 1 4.74 8.20 16.33
C MET A 1 3.89 8.63 15.16
N LYS A 2 4.24 9.73 14.49
CA LYS A 2 3.54 10.21 13.28
C LYS A 2 3.61 9.21 12.10
N SER A 3 4.75 8.57 11.85
CA SER A 3 4.90 7.61 10.74
C SER A 3 4.02 6.35 10.89
N LEU A 4 3.89 5.82 12.10
CA LEU A 4 2.98 4.68 12.35
C LEU A 4 1.51 5.05 12.08
N ILE A 5 1.08 6.26 12.46
CA ILE A 5 -0.29 6.71 12.17
C ILE A 5 -0.51 6.73 10.65
N LEU A 6 0.43 7.31 9.90
CA LEU A 6 0.36 7.37 8.43
C LEU A 6 0.32 5.96 7.80
N LEU A 7 1.04 4.99 8.36
CA LEU A 7 1.01 3.59 7.91
C LEU A 7 -0.39 2.96 8.04
N PHE A 8 -1.12 3.30 9.10
CA PHE A 8 -2.44 2.72 9.36
C PHE A 8 -3.60 3.44 8.67
N ILE A 9 -3.40 4.67 8.15
CA ILE A 9 -4.48 5.42 7.48
C ILE A 9 -5.14 4.60 6.37
N PRO A 10 -4.41 4.01 5.40
CA PRO A 10 -5.04 3.22 4.34
C PRO A 10 -5.75 1.98 4.87
N VAL A 11 -5.18 1.30 5.87
CA VAL A 11 -5.78 0.09 6.47
C VAL A 11 -7.11 0.42 7.14
N ILE A 12 -7.15 1.50 7.91
CA ILE A 12 -8.37 1.97 8.57
C ILE A 12 -9.40 2.40 7.51
N ALA A 13 -8.99 3.17 6.50
CA ALA A 13 -9.87 3.62 5.44
C ALA A 13 -10.49 2.44 4.66
N ILE A 14 -9.68 1.46 4.26
CA ILE A 14 -10.16 0.23 3.60
C ILE A 14 -11.11 -0.53 4.51
N GLY A 15 -10.74 -0.75 5.78
CA GLY A 15 -11.59 -1.44 6.75
C GLY A 15 -12.95 -0.77 6.92
N SER A 16 -12.98 0.56 7.05
CA SER A 16 -14.22 1.33 7.11
C SER A 16 -15.05 1.21 5.82
N CYS A 17 -14.41 1.28 4.65
CA CYS A 17 -15.11 1.08 3.37
C CYS A 17 -15.69 -0.33 3.24
N LEU A 18 -14.95 -1.37 3.66
CA LEU A 18 -15.42 -2.76 3.64
C LEU A 18 -16.58 -2.98 4.60
N ILE A 19 -16.51 -2.43 5.81
CA ILE A 19 -17.63 -2.49 6.78
C ILE A 19 -18.86 -1.82 6.19
N TRP A 20 -18.71 -0.64 5.60
CA TRP A 20 -19.83 0.04 4.94
C TRP A 20 -20.39 -0.78 3.77
N ALA A 21 -19.52 -1.32 2.91
CA ALA A 21 -19.88 -2.12 1.75
C ALA A 21 -20.57 -3.43 2.13
N TRP A 22 -20.19 -4.04 3.25
CA TRP A 22 -20.77 -5.28 3.77
C TRP A 22 -22.31 -5.23 3.93
N TYR A 23 -22.83 -4.04 4.22
CA TYR A 23 -24.27 -3.79 4.41
C TYR A 23 -25.00 -3.34 3.14
N GLN A 24 -24.33 -3.18 2.00
CA GLN A 24 -24.97 -2.76 0.75
C GLN A 24 -25.32 -3.98 -0.12
N PRO A 25 -26.57 -4.10 -0.62
CA PRO A 25 -26.99 -5.24 -1.44
C PRO A 25 -26.16 -5.45 -2.72
N ILE A 26 -25.65 -4.36 -3.31
CA ILE A 26 -24.80 -4.39 -4.50
C ILE A 26 -23.45 -5.09 -4.27
N PHE A 27 -23.02 -5.23 -3.01
CA PHE A 27 -21.79 -5.93 -2.62
C PHE A 27 -22.07 -7.27 -1.93
N SER A 28 -23.20 -7.92 -2.23
CA SER A 28 -23.54 -9.24 -1.67
C SER A 28 -22.48 -10.32 -1.94
N TRP A 29 -21.72 -10.19 -3.03
CA TRP A 29 -20.59 -11.06 -3.35
C TRP A 29 -19.48 -11.03 -2.27
N LEU A 30 -19.37 -9.97 -1.45
CA LEU A 30 -18.44 -9.91 -0.32
C LEU A 30 -18.68 -11.00 0.74
N HIS A 31 -19.88 -11.58 0.77
CA HIS A 31 -20.21 -12.68 1.70
C HIS A 31 -19.73 -14.04 1.18
N HIS A 32 -19.20 -14.12 -0.04
CA HIS A 32 -18.81 -15.35 -0.72
C HIS A 32 -17.32 -15.33 -1.08
N PRO A 33 -16.40 -15.50 -0.10
CA PRO A 33 -14.96 -15.38 -0.33
C PRO A 33 -14.42 -16.40 -1.34
N SER A 34 -15.06 -17.57 -1.51
CA SER A 34 -14.70 -18.54 -2.54
C SER A 34 -14.88 -18.03 -3.98
N GLN A 35 -15.68 -16.98 -4.17
CA GLN A 35 -15.90 -16.33 -5.47
C GLN A 35 -14.94 -15.17 -5.71
N TYR A 36 -14.10 -14.82 -4.74
CA TYR A 36 -13.18 -13.70 -4.89
C TYR A 36 -12.17 -13.96 -6.01
N PRO A 37 -11.91 -12.93 -6.85
CA PRO A 37 -10.76 -12.91 -7.73
C PRO A 37 -9.47 -13.31 -7.00
N TRP A 38 -8.62 -14.13 -7.61
CA TRP A 38 -7.34 -14.52 -7.00
C TRP A 38 -6.46 -13.31 -6.70
N GLU A 39 -6.61 -12.23 -7.47
CA GLU A 39 -5.94 -10.95 -7.28
C GLU A 39 -6.21 -10.36 -5.89
N PHE A 40 -7.39 -10.59 -5.32
CA PHE A 40 -7.73 -10.10 -3.98
C PHE A 40 -6.96 -10.87 -2.91
N TRP A 41 -6.86 -12.19 -3.06
CA TRP A 41 -6.06 -13.01 -2.16
C TRP A 41 -4.58 -12.64 -2.23
N LEU A 42 -4.04 -12.43 -3.44
CA LEU A 42 -2.68 -11.95 -3.60
C LEU A 42 -2.49 -10.57 -2.97
N ALA A 43 -3.42 -9.63 -3.19
CA ALA A 43 -3.35 -8.30 -2.60
C ALA A 43 -3.40 -8.34 -1.07
N ILE A 44 -4.26 -9.17 -0.47
CA ILE A 44 -4.37 -9.34 0.99
C ILE A 44 -3.05 -9.87 1.57
N VAL A 45 -2.50 -10.94 0.98
CA VAL A 45 -1.24 -11.54 1.46
C VAL A 45 -0.09 -10.56 1.29
N ALA A 46 0.03 -9.92 0.13
CA ALA A 46 1.10 -8.97 -0.16
C ALA A 46 1.03 -7.71 0.73
N ALA A 47 -0.18 -7.18 0.94
CA ALA A 47 -0.41 -6.07 1.88
C ALA A 47 -0.12 -6.48 3.32
N GLY A 48 -0.45 -7.71 3.71
CA GLY A 48 -0.10 -8.27 5.03
C GLY A 48 1.41 -8.35 5.25
N ILE A 49 2.17 -8.78 4.24
CA ILE A 49 3.64 -8.79 4.26
C ILE A 49 4.18 -7.37 4.42
N ALA A 50 3.68 -6.41 3.62
CA ALA A 50 4.10 -5.02 3.72
C ALA A 50 3.80 -4.41 5.09
N LEU A 51 2.58 -4.61 5.62
CA LEU A 51 2.16 -4.11 6.91
C LEU A 51 3.01 -4.69 8.05
N THR A 52 3.27 -6.00 8.00
CA THR A 52 4.15 -6.67 8.99
C THR A 52 5.56 -6.09 8.92
N GLY A 53 6.10 -5.88 7.72
CA GLY A 53 7.39 -5.23 7.50
C GLY A 53 7.44 -3.83 8.10
N GLY A 54 6.43 -2.99 7.83
CA GLY A 54 6.35 -1.63 8.37
C GLY A 54 6.20 -1.56 9.88
N ILE A 55 5.41 -2.46 10.48
CA ILE A 55 5.28 -2.54 11.95
C ILE A 55 6.61 -3.00 12.57
N ALA A 56 7.26 -4.00 11.99
CA ALA A 56 8.53 -4.51 12.46
C ALA A 56 9.64 -3.44 12.37
N ASP A 57 9.69 -2.72 11.26
CA ASP A 57 10.63 -1.63 11.03
C ASP A 57 10.42 -0.48 12.03
N TRP A 58 9.18 -0.03 12.18
CA TRP A 58 8.83 0.98 13.18
C TRP A 58 9.26 0.56 14.59
N ARG A 59 9.02 -0.71 14.96
CA ARG A 59 9.41 -1.25 16.26
C ARG A 59 10.93 -1.29 16.40
N TYR A 60 11.66 -1.67 15.35
CA TYR A 60 13.11 -1.70 15.31
C TYR A 60 13.71 -0.31 15.60
N HIS A 61 13.21 0.73 14.93
CA HIS A 61 13.65 2.10 15.15
C HIS A 61 13.27 2.63 16.54
N ARG A 62 12.08 2.28 17.06
CA ARG A 62 11.65 2.68 18.41
C ARG A 62 12.52 2.13 19.53
N GLN A 63 13.15 0.98 19.32
CA GLN A 63 14.10 0.39 20.28
C GLN A 63 15.46 1.11 20.30
N GLY A 64 15.64 2.19 19.53
CA GLY A 64 16.89 2.95 19.50
C GLY A 64 18.02 2.23 18.77
N LYS A 65 17.72 1.14 18.05
CA LYS A 65 18.70 0.33 17.33
C LYS A 65 19.35 1.09 16.15
N ARG A 66 18.76 2.22 15.75
CA ARG A 66 19.28 3.18 14.78
C ARG A 66 18.77 4.59 15.09
N LYS A 67 19.62 5.61 14.98
CA LYS A 67 19.23 7.02 15.12
C LYS A 67 18.72 7.55 13.78
N ILE A 68 17.46 8.01 13.76
CA ILE A 68 16.83 8.64 12.59
C ILE A 68 17.03 10.15 12.64
N THR A 69 17.63 10.72 11.60
CA THR A 69 17.86 12.18 11.49
C THR A 69 16.55 12.95 11.24
N PRO A 70 16.47 14.26 11.56
CA PRO A 70 15.27 15.05 11.24
C PRO A 70 14.93 15.10 9.75
N LEU A 71 15.96 15.05 8.89
CA LEU A 71 15.79 15.05 7.43
C LEU A 71 15.17 13.74 6.95
N GLU A 72 15.69 12.60 7.41
CA GLU A 72 15.17 11.25 7.14
C GLU A 72 13.69 11.16 7.53
N ARG A 73 13.30 11.65 8.73
CA ARG A 73 11.88 11.69 9.15
C ARG A 73 10.97 12.48 8.21
N ARG A 74 11.50 13.53 7.57
CA ARG A 74 10.73 14.36 6.63
C ARG A 74 10.49 13.59 5.34
N TYR A 75 11.52 12.95 4.79
CA TYR A 75 11.39 12.13 3.57
C TYR A 75 10.53 10.89 3.82
N GLU A 76 10.70 10.20 4.95
CA GLU A 76 9.83 9.10 5.40
C GLU A 76 8.36 9.53 5.43
N ALA A 77 8.07 10.70 6.04
CA ALA A 77 6.71 11.23 6.09
C ALA A 77 6.15 11.60 4.70
N MET A 78 6.98 12.12 3.80
CA MET A 78 6.57 12.44 2.43
C MET A 78 6.28 11.18 1.62
N ALA A 79 7.10 10.13 1.77
CA ALA A 79 6.89 8.84 1.12
C ALA A 79 5.58 8.20 1.59
N LEU A 80 5.33 8.21 2.92
CA LEU A 80 4.08 7.71 3.50
C LEU A 80 2.86 8.53 3.07
N ALA A 81 2.97 9.86 3.05
CA ALA A 81 1.89 10.75 2.61
C ALA A 81 1.57 10.58 1.11
N GLY A 82 2.57 10.23 0.28
CA GLY A 82 2.39 9.90 -1.13
C GLY A 82 1.44 8.72 -1.37
N GLY A 83 1.25 7.84 -0.38
CA GLY A 83 0.27 6.77 -0.42
C GLY A 83 -1.18 7.24 -0.40
N VAL A 84 -1.48 8.44 0.11
CA VAL A 84 -2.86 8.96 0.19
C VAL A 84 -3.42 9.25 -1.21
N PRO A 85 -2.76 10.01 -2.09
CA PRO A 85 -3.20 10.15 -3.48
C PRO A 85 -3.37 8.81 -4.20
N LEU A 86 -2.45 7.86 -4.00
CA LEU A 86 -2.53 6.55 -4.63
C LEU A 86 -3.78 5.79 -4.17
N PHE A 87 -4.05 5.80 -2.86
CA PHE A 87 -5.25 5.20 -2.30
C PHE A 87 -6.53 5.80 -2.91
N LEU A 88 -6.63 7.13 -2.98
CA LEU A 88 -7.80 7.81 -3.56
C LEU A 88 -8.00 7.46 -5.04
N ILE A 89 -6.92 7.42 -5.82
CA ILE A 89 -6.95 7.01 -7.24
C ILE A 89 -7.39 5.55 -7.36
N MET A 90 -6.84 4.67 -6.53
CA MET A 90 -7.18 3.24 -6.54
C MET A 90 -8.66 3.01 -6.19
N SER A 91 -9.15 3.66 -5.13
CA SER A 91 -10.57 3.62 -4.74
C SER A 91 -11.46 4.17 -5.85
N GLY A 92 -11.08 5.29 -6.46
CA GLY A 92 -11.82 5.89 -7.57
C GLY A 92 -11.91 4.96 -8.78
N ALA A 93 -10.82 4.30 -9.15
CA ALA A 93 -10.83 3.36 -10.27
C ALA A 93 -11.68 2.11 -9.96
N THR A 94 -11.55 1.55 -8.75
CA THR A 94 -12.32 0.40 -8.27
C THR A 94 -13.84 0.65 -8.32
N LEU A 95 -14.27 1.89 -8.07
CA LEU A 95 -15.69 2.28 -8.07
C LEU A 95 -16.19 2.85 -9.42
N SER A 96 -15.29 3.08 -10.38
CA SER A 96 -15.62 3.74 -11.63
C SER A 96 -16.14 2.74 -12.67
N PRO A 97 -17.19 3.09 -13.45
CA PRO A 97 -17.58 2.29 -14.62
C PRO A 97 -16.56 2.37 -15.76
N LYS A 98 -15.56 3.26 -15.68
CA LYS A 98 -14.48 3.42 -16.66
C LYS A 98 -13.12 3.45 -15.94
N PRO A 99 -12.67 2.32 -15.37
CA PRO A 99 -11.44 2.28 -14.56
C PRO A 99 -10.21 2.73 -15.35
N ASN A 100 -10.15 2.47 -16.66
CA ASN A 100 -9.00 2.81 -17.52
C ASN A 100 -8.59 4.30 -17.51
N GLN A 101 -9.52 5.21 -17.17
CA GLN A 101 -9.21 6.65 -17.03
C GLN A 101 -8.24 6.92 -15.86
N PHE A 102 -8.13 6.00 -14.91
CA PHE A 102 -7.29 6.12 -13.73
C PHE A 102 -5.89 5.50 -13.90
N ILE A 103 -5.59 4.81 -15.02
CA ILE A 103 -4.29 4.15 -15.24
C ILE A 103 -3.15 5.17 -15.18
N ILE A 104 -3.25 6.24 -15.98
CA ILE A 104 -2.21 7.27 -16.05
C ILE A 104 -1.97 7.92 -14.68
N PRO A 105 -2.99 8.46 -13.97
CA PRO A 105 -2.75 9.07 -12.66
C PRO A 105 -2.23 8.06 -11.62
N ALA A 106 -2.65 6.79 -11.68
CA ALA A 106 -2.12 5.74 -10.81
C ALA A 106 -0.63 5.51 -11.05
N ILE A 107 -0.21 5.33 -12.31
CA ILE A 107 1.19 5.13 -12.68
C ILE A 107 2.04 6.34 -12.28
N VAL A 108 1.57 7.57 -12.56
CA VAL A 108 2.30 8.79 -12.17
C VAL A 108 2.53 8.84 -10.66
N THR A 109 1.52 8.49 -9.88
CA THR A 109 1.63 8.49 -8.42
C THR A 109 2.56 7.39 -7.91
N VAL A 110 2.50 6.20 -8.50
CA VAL A 110 3.44 5.11 -8.19
C VAL A 110 4.86 5.51 -8.51
N LEU A 111 5.12 6.09 -9.69
CA LEU A 111 6.46 6.56 -10.07
C LEU A 111 6.98 7.62 -9.10
N TYR A 112 6.14 8.57 -8.72
CA TYR A 112 6.48 9.57 -7.70
C TYR A 112 6.86 8.91 -6.36
N MET A 113 6.06 7.95 -5.88
CA MET A 113 6.36 7.21 -4.66
C MET A 113 7.63 6.38 -4.79
N THR A 114 7.85 5.71 -5.93
CA THR A 114 9.07 4.95 -6.20
C THR A 114 10.30 5.84 -6.13
N VAL A 115 10.25 7.06 -6.69
CA VAL A 115 11.36 8.02 -6.58
C VAL A 115 11.64 8.39 -5.12
N LEU A 116 10.61 8.66 -4.32
CA LEU A 116 10.79 8.98 -2.90
C LEU A 116 11.37 7.79 -2.11
N ILE A 117 10.86 6.58 -2.36
CA ILE A 117 11.35 5.35 -1.72
C ILE A 117 12.80 5.10 -2.13
N CYS A 118 13.14 5.19 -3.42
CA CYS A 118 14.51 5.03 -3.89
C CYS A 118 15.45 6.10 -3.30
N TYR A 119 15.00 7.35 -3.21
CA TYR A 119 15.78 8.40 -2.57
C TYR A 119 16.04 8.07 -1.09
N ASP A 120 15.02 7.65 -0.36
CA ASP A 120 15.14 7.27 1.04
C ASP A 120 16.14 6.10 1.22
N GLU A 121 15.97 5.04 0.42
CA GLU A 121 16.84 3.87 0.43
C GLU A 121 18.30 4.21 0.11
N PHE A 122 18.51 5.01 -0.94
CA PHE A 122 19.84 5.31 -1.45
C PHE A 122 20.55 6.44 -0.71
N ILE A 123 19.86 7.28 0.05
CA ILE A 123 20.50 8.37 0.80
C ILE A 123 20.64 8.00 2.27
N PHE A 124 19.61 7.44 2.89
CA PHE A 124 19.61 7.17 4.32
C PHE A 124 19.93 5.70 4.62
N HIS A 125 19.60 4.75 3.75
CA HIS A 125 19.66 3.31 4.08
C HIS A 125 20.77 2.52 3.37
N ARG A 126 21.81 3.19 2.84
CA ARG A 126 22.99 2.56 2.19
C ARG A 126 23.73 1.50 3.04
N GLY A 127 23.65 1.62 4.38
CA GLY A 127 24.39 0.78 5.33
C GLY A 127 23.49 -0.05 6.25
N CYS A 128 22.24 -0.32 5.84
CA CYS A 128 21.30 -1.08 6.66
C CYS A 128 21.84 -2.46 7.05
N LYS A 129 21.50 -2.88 8.27
CA LYS A 129 21.76 -4.26 8.71
C LYS A 129 20.83 -5.22 7.96
N PRO A 130 21.19 -6.51 7.82
CA PRO A 130 20.37 -7.48 7.06
C PRO A 130 18.90 -7.56 7.49
N ILE A 131 18.63 -7.39 8.79
CA ILE A 131 17.26 -7.38 9.31
C ILE A 131 16.44 -6.18 8.82
N GLU A 132 17.06 -4.99 8.77
CA GLU A 132 16.44 -3.75 8.28
C GLU A 132 16.20 -3.86 6.78
N THR A 133 17.18 -4.36 6.02
CA THR A 133 17.02 -4.68 4.59
C THR A 133 15.88 -5.66 4.33
N LEU A 134 15.69 -6.68 5.18
CA LEU A 134 14.57 -7.61 5.05
C LEU A 134 13.22 -6.88 5.23
N MET A 135 13.09 -6.04 6.25
CA MET A 135 11.86 -5.28 6.53
C MET A 135 11.54 -4.30 5.38
N HIS A 136 12.56 -3.64 4.84
CA HIS A 136 12.44 -2.75 3.68
C HIS A 136 11.99 -3.52 2.43
N ARG A 137 12.58 -4.70 2.18
CA ARG A 137 12.14 -5.58 1.10
C ARG A 137 10.69 -6.02 1.27
N MET A 138 10.28 -6.40 2.49
CA MET A 138 8.88 -6.74 2.76
C MET A 138 7.93 -5.58 2.43
N LEU A 139 8.30 -4.34 2.79
CA LEU A 139 7.55 -3.13 2.44
C LEU A 139 7.46 -2.92 0.93
N VAL A 140 8.59 -2.88 0.23
CA VAL A 140 8.63 -2.57 -1.21
C VAL A 140 7.97 -3.68 -2.03
N PHE A 141 8.36 -4.94 -1.80
CA PHE A 141 7.79 -6.07 -2.55
C PHE A 141 6.32 -6.29 -2.21
N GLY A 142 5.94 -6.21 -0.93
CA GLY A 142 4.55 -6.39 -0.52
C GLY A 142 3.63 -5.31 -1.12
N ASN A 143 4.00 -4.04 -1.04
CA ASN A 143 3.22 -2.96 -1.67
C ASN A 143 3.21 -3.08 -3.20
N GLY A 144 4.36 -3.40 -3.82
CA GLY A 144 4.46 -3.57 -5.26
C GLY A 144 3.58 -4.71 -5.78
N LEU A 145 3.60 -5.88 -5.13
CA LEU A 145 2.75 -7.02 -5.49
C LEU A 145 1.27 -6.72 -5.26
N ALA A 146 0.91 -6.06 -4.15
CA ALA A 146 -0.47 -5.67 -3.89
C ALA A 146 -0.99 -4.69 -4.97
N TRP A 147 -0.17 -3.71 -5.36
CA TRP A 147 -0.51 -2.78 -6.42
C TRP A 147 -0.65 -3.48 -7.78
N LEU A 148 0.27 -4.39 -8.13
CA LEU A 148 0.19 -5.16 -9.38
C LEU A 148 -1.06 -6.06 -9.43
N ALA A 149 -1.38 -6.73 -8.33
CA ALA A 149 -2.59 -7.55 -8.22
C ALA A 149 -3.84 -6.70 -8.44
N TRP A 150 -3.92 -5.55 -7.76
CA TRP A 150 -5.00 -4.59 -7.96
C TRP A 150 -5.06 -4.06 -9.40
N ALA A 151 -3.93 -3.67 -9.99
CA ALA A 151 -3.87 -3.12 -11.34
C ALA A 151 -4.31 -4.14 -12.39
N HIS A 152 -3.89 -5.40 -12.24
CA HIS A 152 -4.35 -6.50 -13.08
C HIS A 152 -5.87 -6.67 -12.99
N TRP A 153 -6.40 -6.74 -11.77
CA TRP A 153 -7.84 -6.85 -11.55
C TRP A 153 -8.63 -5.67 -12.14
N CYS A 154 -8.16 -4.44 -11.90
CA CYS A 154 -8.88 -3.22 -12.26
C CYS A 154 -8.83 -2.95 -13.78
N PHE A 155 -7.69 -3.15 -14.43
CA PHE A 155 -7.46 -2.70 -15.80
C PHE A 155 -7.40 -3.82 -16.84
N VAL A 156 -7.02 -5.04 -16.45
CA VAL A 156 -6.89 -6.18 -17.38
C VAL A 156 -8.14 -7.04 -17.33
N ARG A 157 -8.57 -7.43 -16.12
CA ARG A 157 -9.77 -8.25 -15.94
C ARG A 157 -11.08 -7.47 -16.18
N GLY A 158 -11.02 -6.14 -16.14
CA GLY A 158 -12.14 -5.26 -16.46
C GLY A 158 -12.94 -4.76 -15.25
N GLY A 159 -12.42 -4.87 -14.04
CA GLY A 159 -12.90 -4.17 -12.82
C GLY A 159 -14.32 -4.49 -12.32
N ALA A 160 -15.18 -5.13 -13.10
CA ALA A 160 -16.57 -5.35 -12.75
C ALA A 160 -17.20 -6.50 -13.56
N TYR A 161 -16.81 -7.74 -13.28
CA TYR A 161 -17.63 -8.94 -13.53
C TYR A 161 -17.26 -10.04 -12.51
N VAL A 162 -17.82 -9.92 -11.30
CA VAL A 162 -18.21 -11.06 -10.46
C VAL A 162 -19.71 -10.93 -10.26
#